data_AF-A0A6P2EYA1-F1
#
_entry.id   AF-A0A6P2EYA1-F1
#
_cell.length_a   1.000
_cell.length_b   1.000
_cell.length_c   1.000
_cell.angle_alpha   90.00
_cell.angle_beta   90.00
_cell.angle_gamma   90.00
#
_symmetry.space_group_name_H-M   'P 1'
#
loop_
_entity.id
_entity.type
_entity.pdbx_description
1 polymer ?
#
loop_
_entity_poly.entity_id
_entity_poly.type
_entity_poly.pdbx_seq_one_letter_code
_entity_poly.pdbx_strand_id
1 'polypeptide(L)'
;MSKLARACAVAVAVATSLAGGIAAAQIQGGIARKAAPPAIALGVPVAKATSTIGQRSSSSSASGSGSSLSFASGQPALRYQAVDLPTAKDPVRREAVKDGAKEANVSARGAAATGSTTSTPGTPGEFAPAPGVLRANMPPVTFSDAQSVLKSRVLPANVNQGVTAASTATKTSKTSTSTSAAKISGDSAASGPASIAELARSLRNHPDLIYQYVRNNVEYYPTFGIQKGALGAVLDNQATAHDQAALMVELLRASGLEANYVRGIAKLSAAQLAEWWGVSTANACGVLSLLGQAQIPVYEINATTAGSCPGTTAALTDVSIEHVWVKTKINGSWYVFDPSYKPHTFKSGIDLASASTTGYDAATYQSSAQSGATVTADYVQNLNRTNIRNNLNTYATKLASYLRTNKPASTLDDVLGGKTIVAFYGALRQTSLPYQNTAWGSEELAELPGYMKPTLRVQYQGIDQTYTSDAIYGRRLTLTYNGANQPVLKLDGVAVGGARHGSRPRHLDPVTFTVTHNAYVSTWANHSFTQRIKGGGRSGYVE
;
A
#
# COMPACT_ATOMS: atom_id res chain seq x y z
N MET A 1 -13.87 -35.29 -14.96
CA MET A 1 -13.38 -34.10 -14.21
C MET A 1 -12.14 -34.52 -13.42
N SER A 2 -10.95 -34.13 -13.88
CA SER A 2 -9.70 -34.76 -13.47
C SER A 2 -9.07 -34.09 -12.25
N LYS A 3 -8.29 -34.87 -11.49
CA LYS A 3 -7.56 -34.47 -10.27
C LYS A 3 -6.63 -33.25 -10.46
N LEU A 4 -6.35 -32.82 -11.68
CA LEU A 4 -5.59 -31.59 -12.00
C LEU A 4 -6.34 -30.30 -11.62
N ALA A 5 -7.67 -30.28 -11.71
CA ALA A 5 -8.47 -29.08 -11.42
C ALA A 5 -8.50 -28.75 -9.91
N ARG A 6 -8.40 -29.77 -9.04
CA ARG A 6 -8.31 -29.58 -7.58
C ARG A 6 -6.92 -29.12 -7.12
N ALA A 7 -5.86 -29.44 -7.86
CA ALA A 7 -4.49 -29.02 -7.50
C ALA A 7 -4.21 -27.55 -7.85
N CYS A 8 -4.80 -27.02 -8.94
CA CYS A 8 -4.65 -25.61 -9.31
C CYS A 8 -5.42 -24.65 -8.38
N ALA A 9 -6.60 -25.05 -7.90
CA ALA A 9 -7.40 -24.23 -6.97
C ALA A 9 -6.72 -24.05 -5.60
N VAL A 10 -5.94 -25.03 -5.14
CA VAL A 10 -5.22 -24.96 -3.85
C VAL A 10 -3.92 -24.15 -3.97
N ALA A 11 -3.25 -24.16 -5.13
CA ALA A 11 -2.03 -23.38 -5.35
C ALA A 11 -2.28 -21.86 -5.46
N VAL A 12 -3.42 -21.46 -6.03
CA VAL A 12 -3.79 -20.03 -6.21
C VAL A 12 -4.23 -19.37 -4.88
N ALA A 13 -4.84 -20.12 -3.96
CA ALA A 13 -5.24 -19.61 -2.65
C ALA A 13 -4.06 -19.37 -1.69
N VAL A 14 -2.94 -20.07 -1.87
CA VAL A 14 -1.74 -19.90 -1.03
C VAL A 14 -0.82 -18.78 -1.53
N ALA A 15 -0.85 -18.48 -2.84
CA ALA A 15 -0.03 -17.42 -3.44
C ALA A 15 -0.57 -16.00 -3.14
N THR A 16 -1.88 -15.84 -2.97
CA THR A 16 -2.50 -14.53 -2.65
C THR A 16 -2.35 -14.15 -1.17
N SER A 17 -2.17 -15.12 -0.26
CA SER A 17 -1.85 -14.87 1.15
C SER A 17 -0.38 -14.55 1.43
N LEU A 18 0.52 -14.69 0.44
CA LEU A 18 1.97 -14.47 0.60
C LEU A 18 2.48 -13.16 -0.02
N ALA A 19 1.59 -12.31 -0.55
CA ALA A 19 1.94 -10.94 -0.94
C ALA A 19 2.10 -9.99 0.28
N GLY A 20 1.74 -10.46 1.49
CA GLY A 20 2.10 -9.85 2.77
C GLY A 20 3.35 -10.52 3.36
N GLY A 21 4.53 -10.09 2.90
CA GLY A 21 5.82 -10.21 3.60
C GLY A 21 6.31 -11.60 4.03
N ILE A 22 7.18 -12.24 3.23
CA ILE A 22 8.36 -12.96 3.72
C ILE A 22 9.47 -12.80 2.66
N ALA A 23 10.62 -12.25 3.05
CA ALA A 23 11.82 -12.21 2.21
C ALA A 23 12.32 -13.64 1.96
N ALA A 24 12.24 -14.12 0.73
CA ALA A 24 12.87 -15.37 0.29
C ALA A 24 14.02 -15.03 -0.68
N ALA A 25 15.22 -15.44 -0.27
CA ALA A 25 16.46 -15.29 -1.02
C ALA A 25 16.37 -15.97 -2.39
N GLN A 26 16.76 -15.26 -3.45
CA GLN A 26 16.97 -15.84 -4.78
C GLN A 26 18.44 -16.14 -5.03
N ILE A 27 18.70 -17.40 -5.35
CA ILE A 27 19.93 -17.99 -5.84
C ILE A 27 20.19 -17.45 -7.27
N GLN A 28 21.34 -16.81 -7.50
CA GLN A 28 21.84 -16.49 -8.84
C GLN A 28 23.24 -17.07 -9.04
N GLY A 29 23.33 -18.03 -9.99
CA GLY A 29 24.58 -18.60 -10.48
C GLY A 29 25.41 -17.55 -11.23
N GLY A 30 26.71 -17.54 -10.95
CA GLY A 30 27.64 -16.55 -11.45
C GLY A 30 28.17 -16.82 -12.87
N ILE A 31 28.60 -15.74 -13.53
CA ILE A 31 29.75 -15.71 -14.44
C ILE A 31 30.51 -14.40 -14.19
N ALA A 32 31.84 -14.47 -14.07
CA ALA A 32 32.74 -13.39 -13.68
C ALA A 32 33.09 -12.44 -14.83
N ARG A 33 33.23 -11.12 -14.55
CA ARG A 33 34.06 -10.18 -15.33
C ARG A 33 34.77 -9.14 -14.45
N LYS A 34 35.93 -8.73 -14.99
CA LYS A 34 37.16 -8.11 -14.47
C LYS A 34 37.02 -6.61 -14.12
N ALA A 35 37.86 -6.08 -13.23
CA ALA A 35 37.85 -4.70 -12.73
C ALA A 35 38.96 -3.78 -13.33
N ALA A 36 38.59 -2.48 -13.50
CA ALA A 36 39.31 -1.18 -13.31
C ALA A 36 40.64 -0.89 -14.08
N PRO A 37 41.07 0.39 -14.37
CA PRO A 37 41.07 1.59 -13.48
C PRO A 37 40.78 3.01 -14.12
N PRO A 38 40.85 4.14 -13.33
CA PRO A 38 40.20 5.45 -13.58
C PRO A 38 41.14 6.68 -13.79
N ALA A 39 40.57 7.90 -14.00
CA ALA A 39 41.22 9.24 -13.93
C ALA A 39 40.16 10.34 -13.55
N ILE A 40 40.27 11.14 -12.45
CA ILE A 40 40.98 12.44 -12.23
C ILE A 40 40.35 13.60 -13.08
N ALA A 41 40.00 14.85 -12.65
CA ALA A 41 39.94 15.63 -11.40
C ALA A 41 39.33 17.06 -11.66
N LEU A 42 39.00 17.80 -10.56
CA LEU A 42 39.10 19.28 -10.29
C LEU A 42 38.12 20.37 -10.85
N GLY A 43 37.62 21.26 -9.95
CA GLY A 43 37.53 22.74 -10.16
C GLY A 43 36.25 23.56 -9.81
N VAL A 44 36.00 23.93 -8.53
CA VAL A 44 35.87 25.30 -7.87
C VAL A 44 35.51 26.57 -8.74
N PRO A 45 34.86 27.70 -8.27
CA PRO A 45 33.80 27.97 -7.24
C PRO A 45 32.83 29.21 -7.47
N VAL A 46 31.99 29.50 -6.43
CA VAL A 46 31.51 30.81 -5.85
C VAL A 46 30.55 31.77 -6.61
N ALA A 47 29.43 32.15 -5.96
CA ALA A 47 29.05 33.54 -5.59
C ALA A 47 27.82 33.60 -4.66
N LYS A 48 27.84 34.56 -3.73
CA LYS A 48 26.96 34.78 -2.56
C LYS A 48 26.21 36.11 -2.74
N ALA A 49 24.95 36.22 -2.32
CA ALA A 49 24.30 37.52 -2.12
C ALA A 49 23.28 37.46 -0.97
N THR A 50 23.27 38.54 -0.20
CA THR A 50 22.68 38.76 1.12
C THR A 50 21.47 39.68 0.98
N SER A 51 20.38 39.48 1.74
CA SER A 51 19.59 40.60 2.28
C SER A 51 18.64 40.16 3.39
N THR A 52 18.64 40.96 4.45
CA THR A 52 17.91 40.90 5.71
C THR A 52 16.81 41.94 5.71
N ILE A 53 15.56 41.60 6.06
CA ILE A 53 14.60 42.51 6.72
C ILE A 53 13.68 41.66 7.61
N GLY A 54 13.54 42.03 8.88
CA GLY A 54 12.63 41.41 9.85
C GLY A 54 11.43 42.29 10.16
N GLN A 55 10.38 41.69 10.72
CA GLN A 55 9.49 42.37 11.68
C GLN A 55 8.67 41.37 12.51
N ARG A 56 8.63 41.67 13.81
CA ARG A 56 7.94 40.98 14.92
C ARG A 56 6.43 41.22 14.87
N SER A 57 5.64 40.26 15.37
CA SER A 57 4.57 40.49 16.38
C SER A 57 4.00 39.16 16.89
N SER A 58 3.76 39.09 18.20
CA SER A 58 3.37 37.91 18.99
C SER A 58 1.95 38.06 19.57
N SER A 59 1.20 36.96 19.72
CA SER A 59 0.32 36.75 20.88
C SER A 59 0.01 35.25 21.05
N SER A 60 -0.12 34.84 22.31
CA SER A 60 -0.04 33.47 22.84
C SER A 60 -1.39 32.91 23.32
N SER A 61 -1.63 31.61 23.15
CA SER A 61 -2.48 30.81 24.04
C SER A 61 -2.05 29.34 24.02
N ALA A 62 -1.76 28.77 25.19
CA ALA A 62 -1.15 27.46 25.39
C ALA A 62 -2.17 26.30 25.35
N SER A 63 -1.79 25.22 24.66
CA SER A 63 -2.40 23.89 24.70
C SER A 63 -1.27 22.86 24.81
N GLY A 64 -1.43 21.84 25.66
CA GLY A 64 -0.40 20.87 26.03
C GLY A 64 0.33 20.26 24.83
N SER A 65 1.66 20.48 24.81
CA SER A 65 2.54 20.09 23.71
C SER A 65 2.90 18.62 23.81
N GLY A 66 2.26 17.77 23.00
CA GLY A 66 2.89 16.51 22.58
C GLY A 66 4.14 16.84 21.77
N SER A 67 5.25 16.15 22.02
CA SER A 67 6.49 16.41 21.30
C SER A 67 6.40 15.80 19.90
N SER A 68 6.51 16.63 18.86
CA SER A 68 6.62 16.16 17.48
C SER A 68 7.85 15.26 17.34
N LEU A 69 7.69 14.07 16.76
CA LEU A 69 8.84 13.26 16.38
C LEU A 69 9.56 13.97 15.23
N SER A 70 10.84 14.29 15.43
CA SER A 70 11.66 14.94 14.41
C SER A 70 11.98 13.95 13.28
N PHE A 71 11.54 14.28 12.06
CA PHE A 71 11.86 13.53 10.85
C PHE A 71 13.38 13.52 10.61
N ALA A 72 14.00 12.34 10.71
CA ALA A 72 15.40 12.13 10.32
C ALA A 72 15.51 11.93 8.79
N SER A 73 14.98 12.85 7.99
CA SER A 73 15.32 13.04 6.56
C SER A 73 14.52 14.20 5.95
N GLY A 74 15.05 15.42 6.06
CA GLY A 74 14.66 16.53 5.19
C GLY A 74 15.29 16.41 3.80
N GLN A 75 14.86 15.44 2.99
CA GLN A 75 15.25 15.36 1.59
C GLN A 75 14.02 15.53 0.68
N PRO A 76 14.07 16.40 -0.35
CA PRO A 76 13.10 16.37 -1.43
C PRO A 76 13.26 15.06 -2.21
N ALA A 77 12.24 14.68 -2.98
CA ALA A 77 12.23 13.50 -3.84
C ALA A 77 13.62 13.14 -4.41
N LEU A 78 14.21 12.04 -3.92
CA LEU A 78 15.48 11.53 -4.42
C LEU A 78 15.32 11.13 -5.89
N ARG A 79 15.96 11.87 -6.80
CA ARG A 79 16.56 11.25 -7.98
C ARG A 79 17.70 10.39 -7.47
N TYR A 80 17.46 9.10 -7.28
CA TYR A 80 18.56 8.14 -7.22
C TYR A 80 19.19 8.09 -8.62
N GLN A 81 20.46 8.47 -8.74
CA GLN A 81 21.26 7.96 -9.86
C GLN A 81 21.58 6.49 -9.55
N ALA A 82 21.62 5.66 -10.59
CA ALA A 82 21.79 4.21 -10.45
C ALA A 82 23.09 3.77 -9.75
N VAL A 83 24.00 4.70 -9.44
CA VAL A 83 25.29 4.46 -8.78
C VAL A 83 25.21 4.46 -7.25
N ASP A 84 24.11 4.97 -6.66
CA ASP A 84 23.96 5.11 -5.20
C ASP A 84 23.10 4.01 -4.55
N LEU A 85 22.80 2.94 -5.29
CA LEU A 85 22.21 1.71 -4.75
C LEU A 85 23.33 0.71 -4.46
N PRO A 86 23.29 -0.02 -3.31
CA PRO A 86 24.24 -1.10 -3.06
C PRO A 86 24.14 -2.13 -4.20
N THR A 87 25.20 -2.26 -4.99
CA THR A 87 25.28 -3.40 -5.91
C THR A 87 25.46 -4.67 -5.10
N ALA A 88 25.05 -5.82 -5.64
CA ALA A 88 25.09 -7.13 -4.98
C ALA A 88 26.51 -7.66 -4.64
N LYS A 89 27.52 -6.79 -4.54
CA LYS A 89 28.94 -7.10 -4.31
C LYS A 89 29.68 -6.09 -3.39
N ASP A 90 29.02 -5.45 -2.43
CA ASP A 90 29.72 -4.61 -1.42
C ASP A 90 30.10 -5.44 -0.15
N PRO A 91 31.35 -5.45 0.35
CA PRO A 91 31.90 -6.47 1.26
C PRO A 91 31.57 -6.33 2.76
N VAL A 92 30.65 -5.45 3.18
CA VAL A 92 30.43 -5.10 4.60
C VAL A 92 29.63 -6.16 5.39
N ARG A 93 29.46 -7.38 4.88
CA ARG A 93 28.79 -8.50 5.59
C ARG A 93 29.75 -9.60 6.10
N ARG A 94 31.01 -9.28 6.36
CA ARG A 94 31.97 -10.20 6.99
C ARG A 94 32.86 -9.55 8.05
N GLU A 95 32.30 -8.99 9.11
CA GLU A 95 33.04 -8.86 10.39
C GLU A 95 32.08 -8.96 11.58
N ALA A 96 31.51 -10.15 11.76
CA ALA A 96 30.86 -10.51 13.02
C ALA A 96 30.84 -12.03 13.19
N VAL A 97 31.99 -12.69 13.05
CA VAL A 97 32.42 -13.91 13.77
C VAL A 97 33.90 -14.10 13.42
N LYS A 98 34.81 -13.73 14.33
CA LYS A 98 35.92 -14.60 14.75
C LYS A 98 36.73 -13.98 15.90
N ASP A 99 37.01 -14.89 16.82
CA ASP A 99 38.12 -14.90 17.77
C ASP A 99 37.97 -14.10 19.07
N GLY A 100 37.46 -14.80 20.08
CA GLY A 100 38.00 -14.67 21.42
C GLY A 100 39.30 -15.47 21.51
N ALA A 101 40.39 -14.83 21.94
CA ALA A 101 41.40 -15.36 22.86
C ALA A 101 42.56 -14.36 23.05
N LYS A 102 42.93 -14.19 24.33
CA LYS A 102 44.22 -13.76 24.89
C LYS A 102 44.59 -12.27 25.02
N GLU A 103 44.57 -11.89 26.29
CA GLU A 103 45.68 -11.33 27.08
C GLU A 103 46.05 -9.84 26.99
N ALA A 104 46.00 -9.25 28.20
CA ALA A 104 47.02 -8.41 28.82
C ALA A 104 46.93 -6.87 28.70
N ASN A 105 46.50 -6.30 29.83
CA ASN A 105 47.18 -5.26 30.62
C ASN A 105 47.25 -3.80 30.16
N VAL A 106 47.29 -2.96 31.21
CA VAL A 106 47.65 -1.53 31.31
C VAL A 106 46.48 -0.57 31.04
N SER A 107 45.72 -0.12 32.05
CA SER A 107 46.04 0.79 33.17
C SER A 107 46.18 2.28 32.78
N ALA A 108 45.25 3.05 33.33
CA ALA A 108 45.42 4.34 34.01
C ALA A 108 45.46 5.68 33.25
N ARG A 109 44.85 6.64 33.99
CA ARG A 109 44.96 8.12 33.98
C ARG A 109 44.20 8.86 32.86
N GLY A 110 43.38 9.88 33.13
CA GLY A 110 43.24 10.72 34.32
C GLY A 110 43.51 12.19 33.98
N ALA A 111 42.80 13.10 34.68
CA ALA A 111 42.93 14.57 34.73
C ALA A 111 42.14 15.36 33.65
N ALA A 112 41.06 16.06 34.02
CA ALA A 112 40.93 17.31 34.81
C ALA A 112 41.10 18.56 33.91
N ALA A 113 40.01 19.32 33.66
CA ALA A 113 39.60 20.55 34.37
C ALA A 113 40.37 21.78 33.86
N THR A 114 39.78 22.89 33.39
CA THR A 114 39.00 23.90 34.13
C THR A 114 38.70 25.05 33.15
N GLY A 115 37.47 25.60 33.11
CA GLY A 115 37.16 26.98 33.53
C GLY A 115 36.74 27.84 32.31
N SER A 116 35.80 28.80 32.35
CA SER A 116 34.85 29.29 33.35
C SER A 116 33.80 30.16 32.61
N THR A 117 32.54 30.10 33.05
CA THR A 117 31.55 31.21 33.14
C THR A 117 31.32 32.12 31.91
N THR A 118 30.12 32.20 31.33
CA THR A 118 29.01 32.99 31.91
C THR A 118 27.68 32.63 31.21
N SER A 119 26.66 32.35 32.01
CA SER A 119 25.29 32.10 31.58
C SER A 119 24.52 33.42 31.46
N THR A 120 23.82 33.62 30.33
CA THR A 120 22.71 34.58 30.22
C THR A 120 21.41 33.78 29.97
N PRO A 121 20.29 34.07 30.66
CA PRO A 121 19.07 33.28 30.56
C PRO A 121 18.19 33.77 29.40
N GLY A 122 17.73 32.85 28.54
CA GLY A 122 16.59 33.10 27.64
C GLY A 122 16.77 32.74 26.18
N THR A 123 16.94 31.44 25.87
CA THR A 123 16.65 30.86 24.54
C THR A 123 16.37 29.37 24.73
N PRO A 124 15.33 28.75 24.14
CA PRO A 124 15.30 27.30 24.02
C PRO A 124 16.46 26.92 23.10
N GLY A 125 17.51 26.32 23.64
CA GLY A 125 18.68 25.91 22.89
C GLY A 125 18.29 24.88 21.84
N GLU A 126 18.18 25.32 20.59
CA GLU A 126 18.33 24.45 19.44
C GLU A 126 19.71 23.80 19.56
N PHE A 127 19.75 22.46 19.60
CA PHE A 127 21.00 21.69 19.65
C PHE A 127 21.90 22.14 18.51
N ALA A 128 23.00 22.83 18.84
CA ALA A 128 24.02 23.19 17.86
C ALA A 128 24.60 21.90 17.24
N PRO A 129 24.63 21.77 15.90
CA PRO A 129 25.15 20.58 15.24
C PRO A 129 26.66 20.41 15.50
N ALA A 130 27.11 19.16 15.50
CA ALA A 130 28.53 18.84 15.59
C ALA A 130 29.34 19.58 14.48
N PRO A 131 30.60 19.98 14.75
CA PRO A 131 31.42 20.69 13.77
C PRO A 131 31.55 19.88 12.46
N GLY A 132 31.20 20.48 11.33
CA GLY A 132 31.37 19.90 9.99
C GLY A 132 30.09 19.49 9.24
N VAL A 133 28.89 19.70 9.81
CA VAL A 133 27.61 19.35 9.14
C VAL A 133 26.86 20.61 8.72
N LEU A 134 26.74 20.85 7.40
CA LEU A 134 25.83 21.87 6.86
C LEU A 134 24.40 21.30 6.87
N ARG A 135 23.51 21.85 7.71
CA ARG A 135 22.07 21.62 7.53
C ARG A 135 21.59 22.47 6.36
N ALA A 136 21.12 21.82 5.29
CA ALA A 136 20.19 22.46 4.37
C ALA A 136 18.85 22.60 5.12
N ASN A 137 18.60 23.75 5.72
CA ASN A 137 17.29 24.07 6.26
C ASN A 137 16.37 24.42 5.08
N MET A 138 15.81 23.40 4.42
CA MET A 138 14.79 23.63 3.42
C MET A 138 13.43 23.73 4.11
N PRO A 139 12.62 24.77 3.81
CA PRO A 139 11.28 24.86 4.35
C PRO A 139 10.45 23.63 3.95
N PRO A 140 9.48 23.20 4.78
CA PRO A 140 8.59 22.11 4.45
C PRO A 140 7.90 22.37 3.11
N VAL A 141 7.87 21.35 2.24
CA VAL A 141 7.19 21.42 0.93
C VAL A 141 5.73 21.77 1.19
N THR A 142 5.27 22.88 0.63
CA THR A 142 3.87 23.30 0.83
C THR A 142 2.93 22.30 0.16
N PHE A 143 1.69 22.22 0.64
CA PHE A 143 0.66 21.41 -0.01
C PHE A 143 0.55 21.72 -1.52
N SER A 144 0.70 22.99 -1.91
CA SER A 144 0.72 23.44 -3.31
C SER A 144 1.94 22.96 -4.10
N ASP A 145 3.12 22.86 -3.48
CA ASP A 145 4.33 22.39 -4.16
C ASP A 145 4.27 20.88 -4.41
N ALA A 146 3.83 20.11 -3.40
CA ALA A 146 3.58 18.68 -3.54
C ALA A 146 2.54 18.40 -4.64
N GLN A 147 1.49 19.22 -4.71
CA GLN A 147 0.51 19.17 -5.79
C GLN A 147 1.11 19.43 -7.16
N SER A 148 1.97 20.44 -7.29
CA SER A 148 2.57 20.80 -8.57
C SER A 148 3.40 19.66 -9.15
N VAL A 149 4.14 18.95 -8.30
CA VAL A 149 4.92 17.75 -8.69
C VAL A 149 4.03 16.56 -9.05
N LEU A 150 2.90 16.36 -8.36
CA LEU A 150 1.96 15.28 -8.71
C LEU A 150 1.21 15.59 -10.00
N LYS A 151 0.79 16.85 -10.18
CA LYS A 151 0.08 17.34 -11.38
C LYS A 151 0.97 17.35 -12.63
N SER A 152 2.30 17.40 -12.49
CA SER A 152 3.22 17.29 -13.63
C SER A 152 3.28 15.87 -14.23
N ARG A 153 2.65 14.87 -13.61
CA ARG A 153 2.57 13.50 -14.15
C ARG A 153 1.51 13.46 -15.25
N VAL A 154 1.97 13.52 -16.51
CA VAL A 154 1.10 13.47 -17.69
C VAL A 154 0.92 12.01 -18.13
N LEU A 155 -0.34 11.56 -18.21
CA LEU A 155 -0.67 10.25 -18.77
C LEU A 155 -0.71 10.33 -20.31
N PRO A 156 -0.48 9.20 -21.03
CA PRO A 156 -0.61 9.14 -22.48
C PRO A 156 -2.02 9.57 -22.95
N ALA A 157 -2.10 10.24 -24.10
CA ALA A 157 -3.36 10.73 -24.65
C ALA A 157 -4.38 9.62 -25.00
N ASN A 158 -3.90 8.39 -25.24
CA ASN A 158 -4.73 7.22 -25.53
C ASN A 158 -5.11 6.40 -24.28
N VAL A 159 -4.97 6.96 -23.08
CA VAL A 159 -5.35 6.26 -21.84
C VAL A 159 -6.82 5.82 -21.89
N ASN A 160 -7.09 4.58 -21.46
CA ASN A 160 -8.43 4.01 -21.36
C ASN A 160 -9.18 3.87 -22.70
N GLN A 161 -8.47 3.68 -23.81
CA GLN A 161 -9.11 3.52 -25.11
C GLN A 161 -10.12 2.34 -25.12
N GLY A 162 -11.36 2.61 -25.55
CA GLY A 162 -12.44 1.62 -25.61
C GLY A 162 -13.09 1.27 -24.28
N VAL A 163 -12.72 1.95 -23.19
CA VAL A 163 -13.48 1.98 -21.96
C VAL A 163 -14.72 2.83 -22.24
N THR A 164 -15.87 2.20 -22.45
CA THR A 164 -17.15 2.92 -22.39
C THR A 164 -17.36 3.40 -20.96
N ALA A 165 -17.54 4.71 -20.76
CA ALA A 165 -18.06 5.24 -19.52
C ALA A 165 -19.34 4.47 -19.14
N ALA A 166 -19.54 4.17 -17.86
CA ALA A 166 -20.78 3.56 -17.38
C ALA A 166 -21.94 4.38 -17.96
N SER A 167 -22.70 3.77 -18.87
CA SER A 167 -23.70 4.50 -19.62
C SER A 167 -24.76 5.00 -18.64
N THR A 168 -25.08 6.29 -18.73
CA THR A 168 -26.38 6.79 -18.27
C THR A 168 -27.42 5.91 -18.94
N ALA A 169 -28.12 5.12 -18.13
CA ALA A 169 -28.85 3.94 -18.57
C ALA A 169 -29.75 4.23 -19.78
N THR A 170 -29.38 3.69 -20.94
CA THR A 170 -30.34 3.43 -22.02
C THR A 170 -30.73 1.96 -21.92
N LYS A 171 -32.03 1.73 -21.76
CA LYS A 171 -32.68 0.44 -21.50
C LYS A 171 -32.40 -0.59 -22.60
N THR A 172 -31.33 -1.38 -22.49
CA THR A 172 -31.30 -2.81 -22.89
C THR A 172 -29.92 -3.40 -22.60
N SER A 173 -29.83 -4.33 -21.66
CA SER A 173 -28.64 -5.18 -21.50
C SER A 173 -29.08 -6.60 -21.14
N LYS A 174 -28.71 -7.56 -21.99
CA LYS A 174 -28.91 -8.99 -21.78
C LYS A 174 -27.83 -9.49 -20.81
N THR A 175 -28.28 -10.09 -19.72
CA THR A 175 -27.53 -10.64 -18.60
C THR A 175 -26.45 -11.65 -19.04
N SER A 176 -25.20 -11.44 -18.63
CA SER A 176 -24.13 -12.44 -18.67
C SER A 176 -23.84 -12.95 -17.25
N THR A 177 -24.13 -14.21 -16.99
CA THR A 177 -24.18 -14.90 -15.68
C THR A 177 -22.84 -15.48 -15.20
N SER A 178 -21.68 -15.00 -15.67
CA SER A 178 -20.42 -15.75 -15.52
C SER A 178 -19.49 -15.32 -14.37
N THR A 179 -19.85 -14.38 -13.50
CA THR A 179 -18.91 -13.83 -12.50
C THR A 179 -18.90 -14.55 -11.15
N SER A 180 -19.67 -15.64 -10.99
CA SER A 180 -19.96 -16.23 -9.67
C SER A 180 -18.94 -17.25 -9.13
N ALA A 181 -17.81 -17.51 -9.79
CA ALA A 181 -17.00 -18.71 -9.54
C ALA A 181 -15.67 -18.53 -8.77
N ALA A 182 -15.38 -17.36 -8.19
CA ALA A 182 -14.08 -17.07 -7.57
C ALA A 182 -14.10 -16.68 -6.08
N LYS A 183 -15.10 -17.12 -5.29
CA LYS A 183 -15.10 -16.87 -3.83
C LYS A 183 -14.39 -17.98 -3.05
N ILE A 184 -13.41 -17.60 -2.22
CA ILE A 184 -12.89 -18.44 -1.14
C ILE A 184 -13.95 -18.46 -0.01
N SER A 185 -14.19 -19.65 0.55
CA SER A 185 -15.15 -19.90 1.63
C SER A 185 -14.91 -18.99 2.84
N GLY A 186 -15.84 -18.06 3.10
CA GLY A 186 -15.83 -17.12 4.23
C GLY A 186 -16.55 -15.81 3.92
N ASP A 187 -16.62 -15.43 2.65
CA ASP A 187 -17.28 -14.20 2.23
C ASP A 187 -18.78 -14.43 1.98
N SER A 188 -19.61 -14.01 2.94
CA SER A 188 -21.09 -14.07 2.86
C SER A 188 -21.68 -12.91 2.05
N ALA A 189 -20.85 -12.07 1.42
CA ALA A 189 -21.34 -10.89 0.73
C ALA A 189 -22.19 -11.25 -0.51
N ALA A 190 -23.26 -10.48 -0.71
CA ALA A 190 -24.18 -10.62 -1.83
C ALA A 190 -23.45 -10.52 -3.19
N SER A 191 -24.05 -11.13 -4.22
CA SER A 191 -23.57 -10.94 -5.60
C SER A 191 -23.63 -9.45 -5.95
N GLY A 192 -22.53 -8.92 -6.52
CA GLY A 192 -22.45 -7.51 -6.89
C GLY A 192 -23.59 -7.10 -7.85
N PRO A 193 -24.01 -5.83 -7.81
CA PRO A 193 -25.09 -5.30 -8.64
C PRO A 193 -24.70 -5.33 -10.12
N ALA A 194 -25.70 -5.45 -11.01
CA ALA A 194 -25.48 -5.46 -12.46
C ALA A 194 -24.84 -4.15 -12.99
N SER A 195 -24.99 -3.04 -12.26
CA SER A 195 -24.32 -1.76 -12.50
C SER A 195 -24.41 -0.86 -11.25
N ILE A 196 -23.63 0.22 -11.23
CA ILE A 196 -23.72 1.26 -10.20
C ILE A 196 -25.10 1.92 -10.18
N ALA A 197 -25.75 2.11 -11.33
CA ALA A 197 -27.10 2.69 -11.41
C ALA A 197 -28.17 1.78 -10.77
N GLU A 198 -28.06 0.45 -10.97
CA GLU A 198 -28.97 -0.49 -10.32
C GLU A 198 -28.74 -0.57 -8.81
N LEU A 199 -27.50 -0.40 -8.36
CA LEU A 199 -27.17 -0.28 -6.94
C LEU A 199 -27.75 1.01 -6.34
N ALA A 200 -27.60 2.15 -7.01
CA ALA A 200 -28.21 3.41 -6.57
C ALA A 200 -29.73 3.25 -6.43
N ARG A 201 -30.37 2.64 -7.44
CA ARG A 201 -31.82 2.37 -7.43
C ARG A 201 -32.24 1.41 -6.31
N SER A 202 -31.47 0.36 -6.03
CA SER A 202 -31.78 -0.57 -4.92
C SER A 202 -31.64 0.11 -3.56
N LEU A 203 -30.73 1.09 -3.46
CA LEU A 203 -30.56 2.00 -2.33
C LEU A 203 -31.55 3.19 -2.38
N ARG A 204 -32.60 3.08 -3.20
CA ARG A 204 -33.70 4.06 -3.36
C ARG A 204 -33.24 5.46 -3.76
N ASN A 205 -32.07 5.57 -4.39
CA ASN A 205 -31.42 6.84 -4.72
C ASN A 205 -31.28 7.77 -3.51
N HIS A 206 -31.20 7.20 -2.30
CA HIS A 206 -31.24 7.97 -1.06
C HIS A 206 -29.82 8.15 -0.51
N PRO A 207 -29.34 9.39 -0.26
CA PRO A 207 -27.96 9.65 0.12
C PRO A 207 -27.54 8.94 1.41
N ASP A 208 -28.47 8.81 2.38
CA ASP A 208 -28.17 8.09 3.62
C ASP A 208 -28.00 6.59 3.38
N LEU A 209 -28.85 5.96 2.57
CA LEU A 209 -28.74 4.53 2.27
C LEU A 209 -27.46 4.24 1.47
N ILE A 210 -27.07 5.17 0.60
CA ILE A 210 -25.79 5.11 -0.12
C ILE A 210 -24.62 5.16 0.85
N TYR A 211 -24.59 6.14 1.75
CA TYR A 211 -23.51 6.25 2.74
C TYR A 211 -23.43 5.01 3.63
N GLN A 212 -24.58 4.57 4.17
CA GLN A 212 -24.67 3.38 5.01
C GLN A 212 -24.20 2.13 4.27
N TYR A 213 -24.60 1.97 3.00
CA TYR A 213 -24.18 0.84 2.18
C TYR A 213 -22.66 0.80 2.03
N VAL A 214 -22.05 1.87 1.54
CA VAL A 214 -20.59 1.89 1.29
C VAL A 214 -19.84 1.73 2.61
N ARG A 215 -20.25 2.46 3.65
CA ARG A 215 -19.58 2.40 4.96
C ARG A 215 -19.68 1.02 5.61
N ASN A 216 -20.84 0.37 5.56
CA ASN A 216 -21.06 -0.87 6.31
C ASN A 216 -20.67 -2.13 5.54
N ASN A 217 -20.62 -2.09 4.20
CA ASN A 217 -20.41 -3.29 3.38
C ASN A 217 -19.05 -3.31 2.67
N VAL A 218 -18.34 -2.18 2.57
CA VAL A 218 -17.03 -2.13 1.91
C VAL A 218 -15.93 -1.96 2.95
N GLU A 219 -15.18 -3.01 3.25
CA GLU A 219 -14.05 -2.98 4.18
C GLU A 219 -12.95 -2.03 3.71
N TYR A 220 -12.30 -1.35 4.65
CA TYR A 220 -11.18 -0.46 4.34
C TYR A 220 -9.85 -1.21 4.44
N TYR A 221 -9.01 -1.08 3.42
CA TYR A 221 -7.59 -1.40 3.54
C TYR A 221 -6.72 -0.17 3.26
N PRO A 222 -5.69 0.08 4.09
CA PRO A 222 -4.87 1.28 4.00
C PRO A 222 -3.88 1.19 2.84
N THR A 223 -4.23 1.77 1.71
CA THR A 223 -3.32 2.01 0.58
C THR A 223 -3.71 3.31 -0.10
N PHE A 224 -2.72 4.09 -0.50
CA PHE A 224 -2.95 5.39 -1.13
C PHE A 224 -3.34 5.26 -2.61
N GLY A 225 -4.26 6.11 -3.06
CA GLY A 225 -4.76 6.13 -4.43
C GLY A 225 -5.89 5.13 -4.72
N ILE A 226 -6.41 5.23 -5.94
CA ILE A 226 -7.40 4.31 -6.51
C ILE A 226 -6.70 2.99 -6.84
N GLN A 227 -7.28 1.85 -6.47
CA GLN A 227 -6.75 0.55 -6.87
C GLN A 227 -7.71 -0.13 -7.82
N LYS A 228 -9.02 -0.08 -7.52
CA LYS A 228 -10.04 -0.88 -8.18
C LYS A 228 -11.21 -0.06 -8.74
N GLY A 229 -11.33 1.20 -8.32
CA GLY A 229 -12.45 2.08 -8.66
C GLY A 229 -13.76 1.69 -7.99
N ALA A 230 -14.85 2.38 -8.35
CA ALA A 230 -16.18 2.17 -7.77
C ALA A 230 -16.68 0.74 -7.99
N LEU A 231 -16.59 0.21 -9.21
CA LEU A 231 -17.03 -1.15 -9.52
C LEU A 231 -16.25 -2.19 -8.73
N GLY A 232 -14.93 -2.06 -8.68
CA GLY A 232 -14.08 -2.97 -7.93
C GLY A 232 -14.33 -2.95 -6.42
N ALA A 233 -14.62 -1.77 -5.86
CA ALA A 233 -15.00 -1.64 -4.45
C ALA A 233 -16.26 -2.45 -4.11
N VAL A 234 -17.22 -2.52 -5.04
CA VAL A 234 -18.44 -3.32 -4.86
C VAL A 234 -18.20 -4.80 -5.09
N LEU A 235 -17.41 -5.16 -6.10
CA LEU A 235 -17.13 -6.57 -6.41
C LEU A 235 -16.41 -7.28 -5.27
N ASP A 236 -15.46 -6.58 -4.65
CA ASP A 236 -14.58 -7.16 -3.64
C ASP A 236 -15.08 -6.93 -2.22
N ASN A 237 -16.02 -6.01 -2.02
CA ASN A 237 -16.42 -5.51 -0.70
C ASN A 237 -15.23 -5.06 0.15
N GLN A 238 -14.12 -4.68 -0.48
CA GLN A 238 -12.93 -4.14 0.16
C GLN A 238 -12.24 -3.14 -0.78
N ALA A 239 -11.95 -1.94 -0.28
CA ALA A 239 -11.41 -0.86 -1.12
C ALA A 239 -10.63 0.19 -0.31
N THR A 240 -9.77 0.94 -1.00
CA THR A 240 -9.06 2.09 -0.40
C THR A 240 -10.03 3.23 -0.08
N ALA A 241 -9.56 4.28 0.60
CA ALA A 241 -10.35 5.49 0.82
C ALA A 241 -10.79 6.13 -0.50
N HIS A 242 -9.92 6.09 -1.53
CA HIS A 242 -10.21 6.65 -2.84
C HIS A 242 -11.27 5.82 -3.57
N ASP A 243 -11.16 4.50 -3.52
CA ASP A 243 -12.13 3.61 -4.17
C ASP A 243 -13.52 3.73 -3.51
N GLN A 244 -13.59 3.83 -2.17
CA GLN A 244 -14.85 4.02 -1.44
C GLN A 244 -15.46 5.41 -1.70
N ALA A 245 -14.65 6.46 -1.76
CA ALA A 245 -15.11 7.79 -2.15
C ALA A 245 -15.63 7.78 -3.60
N ALA A 246 -14.93 7.10 -4.52
CA ALA A 246 -15.36 6.96 -5.91
C ALA A 246 -16.70 6.24 -6.03
N LEU A 247 -16.86 5.12 -5.33
CA LEU A 247 -18.13 4.41 -5.27
C LEU A 247 -19.27 5.30 -4.78
N MET A 248 -19.07 6.02 -3.67
CA MET A 248 -20.11 6.88 -3.13
C MET A 248 -20.43 8.06 -4.05
N VAL A 249 -19.43 8.71 -4.66
CA VAL A 249 -19.65 9.80 -5.64
C VAL A 249 -20.43 9.30 -6.84
N GLU A 250 -20.08 8.15 -7.42
CA GLU A 250 -20.79 7.58 -8.56
C GLU A 250 -22.25 7.21 -8.22
N LEU A 251 -22.50 6.64 -7.03
CA LEU A 251 -23.86 6.32 -6.57
C LEU A 251 -24.71 7.58 -6.37
N LEU A 252 -24.13 8.64 -5.78
CA LEU A 252 -24.82 9.91 -5.57
C LEU A 252 -25.13 10.61 -6.89
N ARG A 253 -24.18 10.63 -7.84
CA ARG A 253 -24.40 11.19 -9.17
C ARG A 253 -25.43 10.40 -9.97
N ALA A 254 -25.41 9.06 -9.89
CA ALA A 254 -26.43 8.21 -10.48
C ALA A 254 -27.82 8.45 -9.86
N SER A 255 -27.87 8.96 -8.62
CA SER A 255 -29.09 9.36 -7.92
C SER A 255 -29.54 10.81 -8.25
N GLY A 256 -28.84 11.51 -9.14
CA GLY A 256 -29.14 12.89 -9.53
C GLY A 256 -28.62 13.96 -8.58
N LEU A 257 -27.72 13.62 -7.64
CA LEU A 257 -27.14 14.56 -6.70
C LEU A 257 -25.82 15.14 -7.21
N GLU A 258 -25.57 16.42 -6.92
CA GLU A 258 -24.25 17.02 -7.09
C GLU A 258 -23.29 16.41 -6.04
N ALA A 259 -22.22 15.75 -6.48
CA ALA A 259 -21.22 15.15 -5.61
C ALA A 259 -19.81 15.32 -6.19
N ASN A 260 -18.87 15.69 -5.32
CA ASN A 260 -17.46 15.93 -5.60
C ASN A 260 -16.59 15.23 -4.55
N TYR A 261 -15.31 15.11 -4.86
CA TYR A 261 -14.29 14.64 -3.93
C TYR A 261 -13.70 15.82 -3.18
N VAL A 262 -13.25 15.59 -1.96
CA VAL A 262 -12.40 16.54 -1.22
C VAL A 262 -11.14 15.80 -0.82
N ARG A 263 -9.99 16.29 -1.30
CA ARG A 263 -8.67 15.85 -0.89
C ARG A 263 -8.17 16.79 0.19
N GLY A 264 -7.75 16.25 1.33
CA GLY A 264 -7.24 17.07 2.43
C GLY A 264 -6.54 16.21 3.47
N ILE A 265 -6.34 16.76 4.66
CA ILE A 265 -5.58 16.09 5.72
C ILE A 265 -6.52 15.65 6.84
N ALA A 266 -6.42 14.38 7.23
CA ALA A 266 -7.12 13.81 8.38
C ALA A 266 -6.15 13.70 9.57
N LYS A 267 -6.50 14.27 10.72
CA LYS A 267 -5.80 14.09 12.00
C LYS A 267 -6.50 13.02 12.82
N LEU A 268 -5.88 11.85 12.90
CA LEU A 268 -6.39 10.70 13.63
C LEU A 268 -5.65 10.57 14.95
N SER A 269 -6.39 10.48 16.06
CA SER A 269 -5.82 10.05 17.33
C SER A 269 -5.40 8.58 17.28
N ALA A 270 -4.53 8.18 18.20
CA ALA A 270 -4.13 6.78 18.36
C ALA A 270 -5.32 5.84 18.60
N ALA A 271 -6.35 6.29 19.33
CA ALA A 271 -7.57 5.52 19.54
C ALA A 271 -8.35 5.34 18.23
N GLN A 272 -8.56 6.42 17.47
CA GLN A 272 -9.26 6.35 16.18
C GLN A 272 -8.53 5.45 15.18
N LEU A 273 -7.20 5.49 15.13
CA LEU A 273 -6.42 4.64 14.25
C LEU A 273 -6.51 3.16 14.66
N ALA A 274 -6.42 2.87 15.97
CA ALA A 274 -6.57 1.51 16.48
C ALA A 274 -7.98 0.95 16.21
N GLU A 275 -9.02 1.73 16.49
CA GLU A 275 -10.41 1.34 16.25
C GLU A 275 -10.73 1.14 14.78
N TRP A 276 -10.16 1.98 13.91
CA TRP A 276 -10.40 1.90 12.48
C TRP A 276 -9.57 0.81 11.81
N TRP A 277 -8.26 0.74 12.04
CA TRP A 277 -7.37 -0.14 11.27
C TRP A 277 -7.05 -1.45 11.98
N GLY A 278 -7.25 -1.53 13.30
CA GLY A 278 -6.87 -2.70 14.09
C GLY A 278 -5.37 -2.84 14.32
N VAL A 279 -4.64 -1.73 14.30
CA VAL A 279 -3.18 -1.69 14.40
C VAL A 279 -2.75 -1.24 15.79
N SER A 280 -1.65 -1.80 16.29
CA SER A 280 -1.07 -1.34 17.55
C SER A 280 -0.51 0.07 17.40
N THR A 281 -0.93 0.97 18.29
CA THR A 281 -0.45 2.34 18.37
C THR A 281 0.53 2.56 19.53
N ALA A 282 0.97 1.48 20.18
CA ALA A 282 1.96 1.51 21.25
C ALA A 282 3.37 1.91 20.77
N ASN A 283 3.62 1.84 19.46
CA ASN A 283 4.88 2.26 18.85
C ASN A 283 4.61 3.12 17.60
N ALA A 284 4.88 4.42 17.71
CA ALA A 284 4.71 5.38 16.62
C ALA A 284 5.58 5.05 15.39
N CYS A 285 6.77 4.48 15.55
CA CYS A 285 7.60 4.03 14.43
C CYS A 285 7.02 2.82 13.71
N GLY A 286 6.34 1.93 14.44
CA GLY A 286 5.58 0.84 13.83
C GLY A 286 4.46 1.36 12.94
N VAL A 287 3.69 2.33 13.45
CA VAL A 287 2.63 3.01 12.69
C VAL A 287 3.19 3.76 11.48
N LEU A 288 4.29 4.50 11.66
CA LEU A 288 4.95 5.20 10.56
C LEU A 288 5.45 4.25 9.46
N SER A 289 6.01 3.10 9.85
CA SER A 289 6.42 2.05 8.92
C SER A 289 5.23 1.50 8.13
N LEU A 290 4.10 1.25 8.79
CA LEU A 290 2.86 0.81 8.14
C LEU A 290 2.35 1.86 7.13
N LEU A 291 2.29 3.12 7.53
CA LEU A 291 1.87 4.23 6.65
C LEU A 291 2.81 4.37 5.45
N GLY A 292 4.12 4.21 5.67
CA GLY A 292 5.12 4.18 4.62
C GLY A 292 4.92 3.01 3.65
N GLN A 293 4.64 1.81 4.13
CA GLN A 293 4.34 0.65 3.29
C GLN A 293 3.03 0.82 2.51
N ALA A 294 2.01 1.44 3.12
CA ALA A 294 0.75 1.82 2.49
C ALA A 294 0.89 2.99 1.49
N GLN A 295 2.07 3.63 1.45
CA GLN A 295 2.37 4.82 0.65
C GLN A 295 1.42 6.00 0.92
N ILE A 296 0.86 6.06 2.13
CA ILE A 296 -0.03 7.16 2.56
C ILE A 296 0.85 8.34 2.99
N PRO A 297 0.72 9.52 2.34
CA PRO A 297 1.49 10.69 2.73
C PRO A 297 1.22 11.11 4.18
N VAL A 298 2.29 11.25 4.96
CA VAL A 298 2.24 11.67 6.37
C VAL A 298 2.69 13.13 6.44
N TYR A 299 1.85 13.97 7.04
CA TYR A 299 2.11 15.40 7.23
C TYR A 299 2.64 15.70 8.63
N GLU A 300 2.16 14.95 9.62
CA GLU A 300 2.57 15.10 11.02
C GLU A 300 2.40 13.77 11.74
N ILE A 301 3.32 13.46 12.65
CA ILE A 301 3.19 12.31 13.55
C ILE A 301 3.72 12.69 14.93
N ASN A 302 2.89 12.47 15.95
CA ASN A 302 3.17 12.85 17.33
C ASN A 302 3.19 11.62 18.23
N ALA A 303 4.07 11.63 19.23
CA ALA A 303 4.22 10.54 20.18
C ALA A 303 4.33 11.08 21.61
N THR A 304 4.17 10.18 22.59
CA THR A 304 4.24 10.54 24.02
C THR A 304 5.60 11.07 24.45
N THR A 305 6.67 10.69 23.74
CA THR A 305 8.04 11.14 24.00
C THR A 305 8.75 11.43 22.68
N ALA A 306 9.56 12.49 22.66
CA ALA A 306 10.41 12.84 21.51
C ALA A 306 11.40 11.71 21.19
N GLY A 307 11.68 11.52 19.90
CA GLY A 307 12.63 10.53 19.42
C GLY A 307 12.68 10.50 17.89
N SER A 308 13.48 9.58 17.36
CA SER A 308 13.64 9.38 15.92
C SER A 308 13.38 7.92 15.57
N CYS A 309 12.68 7.67 14.47
CA CYS A 309 12.51 6.33 13.94
C CYS A 309 13.75 5.88 13.16
N PRO A 310 14.12 4.58 13.20
CA PRO A 310 13.41 3.47 13.85
C PRO A 310 13.72 3.26 15.36
N GLY A 311 14.40 4.20 16.04
CA GLY A 311 14.93 4.01 17.40
C GLY A 311 13.98 4.28 18.57
N THR A 312 12.84 4.94 18.37
CA THR A 312 11.86 5.19 19.45
C THR A 312 10.78 4.10 19.53
N THR A 313 10.39 3.76 20.76
CA THR A 313 9.26 2.86 21.06
C THR A 313 8.09 3.61 21.72
N ALA A 314 8.09 4.95 21.64
CA ALA A 314 7.03 5.77 22.22
C ALA A 314 5.67 5.50 21.57
N ALA A 315 4.61 5.58 22.38
CA ALA A 315 3.25 5.42 21.90
C ALA A 315 2.83 6.61 21.04
N LEU A 316 2.08 6.34 19.98
CA LEU A 316 1.47 7.37 19.13
C LEU A 316 0.45 8.17 19.95
N THR A 317 0.38 9.48 19.74
CA THR A 317 -0.74 10.32 20.23
C THR A 317 -1.72 10.59 19.09
N ASP A 318 -1.20 11.06 17.96
CA ASP A 318 -1.97 11.42 16.78
C ASP A 318 -1.09 11.42 15.53
N VAL A 319 -1.73 11.28 14.37
CA VAL A 319 -1.10 11.32 13.06
C VAL A 319 -1.97 12.10 12.08
N SER A 320 -1.35 12.99 11.31
CA SER A 320 -1.98 13.70 10.22
C SER A 320 -1.58 13.08 8.89
N ILE A 321 -2.56 12.52 8.18
CA ILE A 321 -2.36 11.81 6.91
C ILE A 321 -3.16 12.44 5.78
N GLU A 322 -2.65 12.34 4.57
CA GLU A 322 -3.44 12.68 3.39
C GLU A 322 -4.60 11.71 3.22
N HIS A 323 -5.77 12.27 2.92
CA HIS A 323 -7.01 11.53 2.84
C HIS A 323 -7.96 12.12 1.79
N VAL A 324 -8.98 11.35 1.43
CA VAL A 324 -10.03 11.78 0.51
C VAL A 324 -11.41 11.40 1.04
N TRP A 325 -12.36 12.31 0.88
CA TRP A 325 -13.76 12.10 1.27
C TRP A 325 -14.71 12.72 0.24
N VAL A 326 -16.01 12.57 0.48
CA VAL A 326 -17.07 13.00 -0.43
C VAL A 326 -17.71 14.27 0.07
N LYS A 327 -18.06 15.18 -0.84
CA LYS A 327 -18.89 16.35 -0.59
C LYS A 327 -20.08 16.30 -1.54
N THR A 328 -21.29 16.43 -1.02
CA THR A 328 -22.52 16.36 -1.83
C THR A 328 -23.58 17.34 -1.36
N LYS A 329 -24.42 17.77 -2.29
CA LYS A 329 -25.48 18.73 -2.05
C LYS A 329 -26.81 18.01 -1.83
N ILE A 330 -27.39 18.16 -0.65
CA ILE A 330 -28.67 17.57 -0.27
C ILE A 330 -29.62 18.71 0.09
N ASN A 331 -30.76 18.81 -0.61
CA ASN A 331 -31.76 19.87 -0.40
C ASN A 331 -31.15 21.29 -0.39
N GLY A 332 -30.21 21.55 -1.29
CA GLY A 332 -29.55 22.86 -1.42
C GLY A 332 -28.36 23.10 -0.49
N SER A 333 -28.13 22.25 0.52
CA SER A 333 -27.02 22.38 1.47
C SER A 333 -25.89 21.39 1.19
N TRP A 334 -24.64 21.83 1.35
CA TRP A 334 -23.46 20.98 1.18
C TRP A 334 -23.13 20.20 2.46
N TYR A 335 -22.98 18.89 2.33
CA TYR A 335 -22.57 17.99 3.40
C TYR A 335 -21.36 17.16 2.97
N VAL A 336 -20.59 16.68 3.95
CA VAL A 336 -19.42 15.83 3.71
C VAL A 336 -19.56 14.46 4.35
N PHE A 337 -19.04 13.45 3.67
CA PHE A 337 -19.09 12.05 4.09
C PHE A 337 -17.73 11.40 3.86
N ASP A 338 -17.21 10.72 4.88
CA ASP A 338 -16.11 9.80 4.71
C ASP A 338 -16.65 8.37 4.83
N PRO A 339 -16.84 7.66 3.69
CA PRO A 339 -17.32 6.29 3.71
C PRO A 339 -16.26 5.29 4.18
N SER A 340 -14.98 5.69 4.18
CA SER A 340 -13.86 4.83 4.56
C SER A 340 -13.63 4.79 6.07
N TYR A 341 -13.94 5.88 6.78
CA TYR A 341 -13.84 5.95 8.24
C TYR A 341 -14.91 5.10 8.92
N LYS A 342 -14.47 4.00 9.53
CA LYS A 342 -15.34 3.05 10.24
C LYS A 342 -14.61 2.38 11.40
N PRO A 343 -15.05 2.56 12.65
CA PRO A 343 -14.52 1.81 13.78
C PRO A 343 -14.99 0.36 13.71
N HIS A 344 -14.22 -0.53 14.32
CA HIS A 344 -14.50 -1.96 14.37
C HIS A 344 -14.67 -2.43 15.81
N THR A 345 -15.48 -3.48 15.97
CA THR A 345 -15.40 -4.35 17.14
C THR A 345 -14.36 -5.42 16.86
N PHE A 346 -13.36 -5.54 17.73
CA PHE A 346 -12.30 -6.53 17.62
C PHE A 346 -12.61 -7.77 18.42
N LYS A 347 -12.25 -8.91 17.85
CA LYS A 347 -12.33 -10.21 18.49
C LYS A 347 -10.93 -10.77 18.62
N SER A 348 -10.52 -11.05 19.85
CA SER A 348 -9.22 -11.69 20.10
C SER A 348 -9.29 -13.17 19.74
N GLY A 349 -8.31 -13.64 18.99
CA GLY A 349 -8.15 -15.06 18.69
C GLY A 349 -7.61 -15.83 19.90
N ILE A 350 -7.55 -17.16 19.75
CA ILE A 350 -6.78 -17.98 20.69
C ILE A 350 -5.29 -17.83 20.40
N ASP A 351 -4.46 -17.98 21.43
CA ASP A 351 -3.02 -18.11 21.20
C ASP A 351 -2.75 -19.46 20.52
N LEU A 352 -2.42 -19.43 19.23
CA LEU A 352 -2.13 -20.63 18.45
C LEU A 352 -0.83 -21.31 18.91
N ALA A 353 0.12 -20.59 19.51
CA ALA A 353 1.41 -21.14 19.92
C ALA A 353 1.39 -21.73 21.35
N SER A 354 0.39 -21.39 22.17
CA SER A 354 0.29 -21.87 23.55
C SER A 354 0.43 -23.40 23.66
N ALA A 355 0.99 -23.88 24.78
CA ALA A 355 1.18 -25.32 25.03
C ALA A 355 -0.13 -26.14 24.96
N SER A 356 -1.26 -25.50 25.31
CA SER A 356 -2.61 -26.08 25.29
C SER A 356 -3.25 -26.15 23.89
N THR A 357 -2.78 -25.36 22.92
CA THR A 357 -3.32 -25.31 21.56
C THR A 357 -2.45 -26.12 20.61
N THR A 358 -1.41 -25.54 20.02
CA THR A 358 -0.44 -26.31 19.21
C THR A 358 0.82 -26.67 19.99
N GLY A 359 1.24 -25.82 20.94
CA GLY A 359 2.58 -25.86 21.53
C GLY A 359 3.69 -25.61 20.51
N TYR A 360 3.40 -24.83 19.46
CA TYR A 360 4.37 -24.46 18.45
C TYR A 360 5.47 -23.59 19.06
N ASP A 361 6.71 -24.01 18.86
CA ASP A 361 7.89 -23.24 19.16
C ASP A 361 8.81 -23.24 17.94
N ALA A 362 9.13 -22.04 17.43
CA ALA A 362 9.86 -21.89 16.18
C ALA A 362 11.27 -22.48 16.27
N ALA A 363 11.97 -22.30 17.40
CA ALA A 363 13.33 -22.78 17.60
C ALA A 363 13.39 -24.32 17.65
N THR A 364 12.46 -24.94 18.36
CA THR A 364 12.33 -26.40 18.46
C THR A 364 11.91 -27.00 17.12
N TYR A 365 10.94 -26.39 16.43
CA TYR A 365 10.53 -26.84 15.10
C TYR A 365 11.68 -26.77 14.09
N GLN A 366 12.41 -25.64 14.09
CA GLN A 366 13.55 -25.44 13.19
C GLN A 366 14.69 -26.42 13.49
N SER A 367 15.09 -26.58 14.75
CA SER A 367 16.17 -27.53 15.11
C SER A 367 15.80 -28.97 14.76
N SER A 368 14.55 -29.37 15.02
CA SER A 368 14.01 -30.67 14.64
C SER A 368 14.03 -30.89 13.11
N ALA A 369 13.66 -29.86 12.33
CA ALA A 369 13.69 -29.89 10.87
C ALA A 369 15.12 -29.95 10.30
N GLN A 370 16.09 -29.32 10.98
CA GLN A 370 17.49 -29.26 10.58
C GLN A 370 18.31 -30.48 11.06
N SER A 371 17.72 -31.39 11.83
CA SER A 371 18.40 -32.59 12.33
C SER A 371 18.94 -33.46 11.19
N GLY A 372 20.26 -33.49 11.02
CA GLY A 372 20.95 -34.23 9.95
C GLY A 372 20.99 -33.50 8.60
N ALA A 373 20.57 -32.23 8.57
CA ALA A 373 20.66 -31.38 7.38
C ALA A 373 22.03 -30.70 7.28
N THR A 374 22.46 -30.44 6.05
CA THR A 374 23.58 -29.52 5.79
C THR A 374 23.02 -28.13 5.57
N VAL A 375 23.38 -27.18 6.45
CA VAL A 375 22.93 -25.79 6.39
C VAL A 375 24.14 -24.90 6.15
N THR A 376 24.11 -24.11 5.08
CA THR A 376 25.13 -23.10 4.76
C THR A 376 24.45 -21.74 4.58
N ALA A 377 25.24 -20.70 4.30
CA ALA A 377 24.70 -19.38 3.98
C ALA A 377 23.87 -19.38 2.67
N ASP A 378 24.21 -20.26 1.73
CA ASP A 378 23.70 -20.20 0.36
C ASP A 378 22.71 -21.32 0.03
N TYR A 379 22.76 -22.43 0.76
CA TYR A 379 21.85 -23.56 0.55
C TYR A 379 21.61 -24.39 1.81
N VAL A 380 20.49 -25.10 1.77
CA VAL A 380 20.15 -26.17 2.71
C VAL A 380 19.95 -27.47 1.94
N GLN A 381 20.51 -28.57 2.44
CA GLN A 381 20.35 -29.90 1.87
C GLN A 381 19.94 -30.90 2.95
N ASN A 382 19.16 -31.91 2.57
CA ASN A 382 18.76 -33.03 3.44
C ASN A 382 17.97 -32.61 4.71
N LEU A 383 17.08 -31.62 4.60
CA LEU A 383 16.13 -31.32 5.67
C LEU A 383 15.36 -32.58 6.11
N ASN A 384 15.17 -32.72 7.42
CA ASN A 384 14.48 -33.86 7.99
C ASN A 384 12.97 -33.77 7.76
N ARG A 385 12.55 -34.21 6.57
CA ARG A 385 11.14 -34.21 6.15
C ARG A 385 10.24 -35.04 7.05
N THR A 386 10.78 -36.08 7.70
CA THR A 386 10.01 -36.90 8.64
C THR A 386 9.68 -36.11 9.89
N ASN A 387 10.65 -35.44 10.50
CA ASN A 387 10.43 -34.58 11.66
C ASN A 387 9.48 -33.43 11.36
N ILE A 388 9.63 -32.78 10.19
CA ILE A 388 8.70 -31.73 9.73
C ILE A 388 7.26 -32.25 9.71
N ARG A 389 7.01 -33.40 9.07
CA ARG A 389 5.66 -33.97 9.00
C ARG A 389 5.13 -34.38 10.38
N ASN A 390 5.96 -34.98 11.21
CA ASN A 390 5.57 -35.41 12.56
C ASN A 390 5.19 -34.22 13.45
N ASN A 391 5.97 -33.13 13.40
CA ASN A 391 5.69 -31.92 14.16
C ASN A 391 4.38 -31.27 13.67
N LEU A 392 4.21 -31.08 12.36
CA LEU A 392 2.98 -30.52 11.79
C LEU A 392 1.74 -31.37 12.11
N ASN A 393 1.86 -32.70 12.05
CA ASN A 393 0.78 -33.60 12.43
C ASN A 393 0.44 -33.49 13.92
N THR A 394 1.45 -33.33 14.78
CA THR A 394 1.26 -33.12 16.22
C THR A 394 0.52 -31.82 16.49
N TYR A 395 0.97 -30.71 15.89
CA TYR A 395 0.33 -29.39 16.06
C TYR A 395 -1.12 -29.40 15.55
N ALA A 396 -1.36 -29.97 14.36
CA ALA A 396 -2.70 -30.07 13.81
C ALA A 396 -3.63 -30.92 14.69
N THR A 397 -3.12 -32.05 15.21
CA THR A 397 -3.90 -32.93 16.09
C THR A 397 -4.24 -32.25 17.41
N LYS A 398 -3.26 -31.58 18.06
CA LYS A 398 -3.52 -30.85 19.31
C LYS A 398 -4.51 -29.71 19.10
N LEU A 399 -4.34 -28.91 18.05
CA LEU A 399 -5.26 -27.82 17.73
C LEU A 399 -6.68 -28.36 17.48
N ALA A 400 -6.82 -29.40 16.67
CA ALA A 400 -8.12 -30.00 16.38
C ALA A 400 -8.79 -30.56 17.65
N SER A 401 -8.04 -31.17 18.56
CA SER A 401 -8.55 -31.61 19.86
C SER A 401 -8.97 -30.44 20.74
N TYR A 402 -8.13 -29.40 20.85
CA TYR A 402 -8.46 -28.20 21.62
C TYR A 402 -9.75 -27.55 21.13
N LEU A 403 -9.91 -27.39 19.81
CA LEU A 403 -11.09 -26.78 19.22
C LEU A 403 -12.36 -27.59 19.47
N ARG A 404 -12.32 -28.92 19.32
CA ARG A 404 -13.49 -29.77 19.60
C ARG A 404 -13.92 -29.71 21.07
N THR A 405 -12.97 -29.64 21.99
CA THR A 405 -13.26 -29.65 23.43
C THR A 405 -13.71 -28.27 23.92
N ASN A 406 -13.01 -27.20 23.54
CA ASN A 406 -13.17 -25.89 24.15
C ASN A 406 -13.95 -24.89 23.29
N LYS A 407 -14.09 -25.16 21.99
CA LYS A 407 -14.64 -24.24 20.99
C LYS A 407 -15.61 -24.95 20.01
N PRO A 408 -16.52 -25.85 20.47
CA PRO A 408 -17.32 -26.70 19.58
C PRO A 408 -18.32 -25.94 18.69
N ALA A 409 -18.76 -24.75 19.13
CA ALA A 409 -19.70 -23.89 18.41
C ALA A 409 -19.09 -22.56 17.94
N SER A 410 -17.77 -22.43 18.04
CA SER A 410 -17.05 -21.20 17.71
C SER A 410 -16.94 -20.97 16.20
N THR A 411 -16.96 -19.71 15.79
CA THR A 411 -16.68 -19.32 14.39
C THR A 411 -15.18 -19.27 14.12
N LEU A 412 -14.79 -19.02 12.86
CA LEU A 412 -13.37 -18.83 12.53
C LEU A 412 -12.77 -17.63 13.30
N ASP A 413 -13.53 -16.55 13.45
CA ASP A 413 -13.10 -15.34 14.15
C ASP A 413 -12.90 -15.56 15.66
N ASP A 414 -13.60 -16.53 16.28
CA ASP A 414 -13.35 -16.95 17.67
C ASP A 414 -11.99 -17.62 17.89
N VAL A 415 -11.37 -18.10 16.79
CA VAL A 415 -10.14 -18.86 16.79
C VAL A 415 -8.98 -18.02 16.30
N LEU A 416 -9.09 -17.41 15.12
CA LEU A 416 -8.03 -16.59 14.53
C LEU A 416 -8.03 -15.15 15.06
N GLY A 417 -9.13 -14.73 15.66
CA GLY A 417 -9.42 -13.33 15.86
C GLY A 417 -10.01 -12.72 14.60
N GLY A 418 -10.54 -11.51 14.73
CA GLY A 418 -11.19 -10.84 13.63
C GLY A 418 -11.61 -9.43 14.01
N LYS A 419 -12.14 -8.72 13.02
CA LYS A 419 -12.75 -7.41 13.23
C LYS A 419 -14.03 -7.31 12.44
N THR A 420 -15.02 -6.64 13.01
CA THR A 420 -16.32 -6.40 12.36
C THR A 420 -16.62 -4.93 12.38
N ILE A 421 -17.03 -4.37 11.25
CA ILE A 421 -17.41 -2.96 11.14
C ILE A 421 -18.55 -2.67 12.12
N VAL A 422 -18.41 -1.62 12.92
CA VAL A 422 -19.54 -1.09 13.70
C VAL A 422 -20.47 -0.37 12.72
N ALA A 423 -21.56 -1.05 12.35
CA ALA A 423 -22.50 -0.56 11.37
C ALA A 423 -23.15 0.76 11.79
N PHE A 424 -23.32 1.67 10.82
CA PHE A 424 -24.00 2.95 11.00
C PHE A 424 -25.32 2.93 10.23
N TYR A 425 -26.42 3.30 10.90
CA TYR A 425 -27.76 3.35 10.30
C TYR A 425 -28.42 4.74 10.41
N GLY A 426 -27.65 5.76 10.79
CA GLY A 426 -28.13 7.13 10.94
C GLY A 426 -28.15 7.94 9.64
N ALA A 427 -28.56 9.19 9.75
CA ALA A 427 -28.45 10.20 8.68
C ALA A 427 -27.37 11.22 9.06
N LEU A 428 -26.26 11.23 8.31
CA LEU A 428 -25.13 12.10 8.61
C LEU A 428 -25.27 13.43 7.87
N ARG A 429 -25.25 14.55 8.60
CA ARG A 429 -25.45 15.91 8.06
C ARG A 429 -24.36 16.87 8.52
N GLN A 430 -23.13 16.40 8.49
CA GLN A 430 -21.95 17.20 8.83
C GLN A 430 -21.50 18.04 7.63
N THR A 431 -21.02 19.25 7.88
CA THR A 431 -20.48 20.17 6.86
C THR A 431 -18.95 20.16 6.79
N SER A 432 -18.30 19.52 7.76
CA SER A 432 -16.85 19.25 7.83
C SER A 432 -16.61 17.91 8.52
N LEU A 433 -15.48 17.25 8.26
CA LEU A 433 -15.11 16.06 9.03
C LEU A 433 -14.62 16.47 10.43
N PRO A 434 -15.06 15.80 11.51
CA PRO A 434 -14.61 16.11 12.87
C PRO A 434 -13.10 15.97 13.09
N TYR A 435 -12.44 15.17 12.26
CA TYR A 435 -11.01 14.89 12.29
C TYR A 435 -10.27 15.50 11.09
N GLN A 436 -10.86 16.47 10.39
CA GLN A 436 -10.13 17.24 9.39
C GLN A 436 -9.06 18.10 10.09
N ASN A 437 -7.81 18.01 9.66
CA ASN A 437 -6.78 18.94 10.10
C ASN A 437 -6.75 20.17 9.21
N THR A 438 -7.23 21.29 9.74
CA THR A 438 -7.31 22.58 9.04
C THR A 438 -5.99 23.36 9.04
N ALA A 439 -4.93 22.84 9.67
CA ALA A 439 -3.58 23.42 9.57
C ALA A 439 -3.01 23.33 8.14
N TRP A 440 -3.55 22.43 7.30
CA TRP A 440 -3.22 22.34 5.88
C TRP A 440 -4.48 22.55 5.03
N GLY A 441 -4.25 22.96 3.78
CA GLY A 441 -5.32 23.16 2.81
C GLY A 441 -6.03 21.87 2.40
N SER A 442 -7.22 22.04 1.85
CA SER A 442 -7.97 20.99 1.15
C SER A 442 -8.35 21.46 -0.25
N GLU A 443 -8.51 20.53 -1.18
CA GLU A 443 -8.89 20.78 -2.57
C GLU A 443 -10.18 20.02 -2.89
N GLU A 444 -11.17 20.71 -3.45
CA GLU A 444 -12.35 20.09 -4.01
C GLU A 444 -12.08 19.68 -5.46
N LEU A 445 -12.41 18.45 -5.81
CA LEU A 445 -12.12 17.84 -7.09
C LEU A 445 -13.41 17.29 -7.70
N ALA A 446 -13.69 17.66 -8.94
CA ALA A 446 -14.78 17.05 -9.70
C ALA A 446 -14.46 15.58 -10.04
N GLU A 447 -13.21 15.29 -10.37
CA GLU A 447 -12.72 13.93 -10.63
C GLU A 447 -11.41 13.69 -9.91
N LEU A 448 -11.18 12.45 -9.49
CA LEU A 448 -9.87 12.04 -8.98
C LEU A 448 -8.86 12.05 -10.14
N PRO A 449 -7.76 12.82 -10.02
CA PRO A 449 -6.78 12.95 -11.10
C PRO A 449 -6.17 11.61 -11.50
N GLY A 450 -5.79 11.48 -12.77
CA GLY A 450 -5.14 10.27 -13.30
C GLY A 450 -3.86 9.89 -12.57
N TYR A 451 -3.14 10.86 -11.97
CA TYR A 451 -1.97 10.57 -11.14
C TYR A 451 -2.32 9.82 -9.85
N MET A 452 -3.58 9.76 -9.41
CA MET A 452 -3.98 8.95 -8.24
C MET A 452 -4.29 7.49 -8.61
N LYS A 453 -4.16 7.12 -9.89
CA LYS A 453 -4.58 5.83 -10.42
C LYS A 453 -3.37 5.09 -10.98
N PRO A 454 -3.04 3.88 -10.51
CA PRO A 454 -2.07 3.02 -11.16
C PRO A 454 -2.45 2.76 -12.61
N THR A 455 -1.46 2.57 -13.48
CA THR A 455 -1.68 2.27 -14.89
C THR A 455 -0.98 1.00 -15.33
N LEU A 456 -1.65 0.21 -16.17
CA LEU A 456 -1.10 -0.91 -16.91
C LEU A 456 -0.91 -0.49 -18.38
N ARG A 457 0.33 -0.51 -18.86
CA ARG A 457 0.67 -0.40 -20.28
C ARG A 457 0.93 -1.78 -20.87
N VAL A 458 0.31 -2.09 -21.99
CA VAL A 458 0.45 -3.34 -22.74
C VAL A 458 1.06 -3.05 -24.10
N GLN A 459 2.20 -3.66 -24.38
CA GLN A 459 2.93 -3.50 -25.63
C GLN A 459 3.12 -4.83 -26.34
N TYR A 460 2.64 -4.93 -27.57
CA TYR A 460 2.76 -6.15 -28.39
C TYR A 460 2.63 -5.87 -29.89
N GLN A 461 3.69 -6.09 -30.68
CA GLN A 461 3.62 -6.08 -32.16
C GLN A 461 2.90 -4.84 -32.75
N GLY A 462 3.17 -3.64 -32.22
CA GLY A 462 2.54 -2.39 -32.66
C GLY A 462 1.27 -1.98 -31.90
N ILE A 463 0.76 -2.85 -31.01
CA ILE A 463 -0.18 -2.47 -29.96
C ILE A 463 0.61 -1.78 -28.85
N ASP A 464 0.15 -0.61 -28.44
CA ASP A 464 0.68 0.15 -27.29
C ASP A 464 -0.49 0.86 -26.60
N GLN A 465 -1.07 0.21 -25.60
CA GLN A 465 -2.25 0.71 -24.91
C GLN A 465 -2.01 0.84 -23.42
N THR A 466 -2.49 1.94 -22.84
CA THR A 466 -2.38 2.22 -21.41
C THR A 466 -3.77 2.33 -20.79
N TYR A 467 -3.98 1.64 -19.68
CA TYR A 467 -5.23 1.66 -18.93
C TYR A 467 -4.98 2.01 -17.47
N THR A 468 -5.85 2.80 -16.86
CA THR A 468 -5.88 2.96 -15.41
C THR A 468 -6.50 1.71 -14.77
N SER A 469 -6.05 1.36 -13.56
CA SER A 469 -6.47 0.11 -12.91
C SER A 469 -7.98 0.01 -12.70
N ASP A 470 -8.64 1.10 -12.29
CA ASP A 470 -10.09 1.23 -12.17
C ASP A 470 -10.85 1.01 -13.49
N ALA A 471 -10.24 1.36 -14.62
CA ALA A 471 -10.89 1.27 -15.92
C ALA A 471 -10.94 -0.16 -16.48
N ILE A 472 -10.06 -1.04 -15.98
CA ILE A 472 -9.96 -2.46 -16.39
C ILE A 472 -10.26 -3.44 -15.26
N TYR A 473 -10.48 -2.98 -14.03
CA TYR A 473 -10.78 -3.85 -12.90
C TYR A 473 -12.09 -4.63 -13.12
N GLY A 474 -12.02 -5.96 -12.98
CA GLY A 474 -13.16 -6.84 -13.24
C GLY A 474 -13.58 -6.94 -14.72
N ARG A 475 -12.81 -6.37 -15.64
CA ARG A 475 -13.07 -6.41 -17.09
C ARG A 475 -12.12 -7.36 -17.80
N ARG A 476 -12.54 -7.87 -18.95
CA ARG A 476 -11.73 -8.84 -19.70
C ARG A 476 -10.89 -8.14 -20.76
N LEU A 477 -9.58 -8.14 -20.56
CA LEU A 477 -8.62 -7.76 -21.60
C LEU A 477 -8.15 -9.01 -22.34
N THR A 478 -8.29 -9.08 -23.66
CA THR A 478 -7.94 -10.27 -24.45
C THR A 478 -7.12 -9.91 -25.67
N LEU A 479 -6.06 -10.68 -25.94
CA LEU A 479 -5.28 -10.58 -27.16
C LEU A 479 -5.67 -11.72 -28.11
N THR A 480 -6.21 -11.38 -29.29
CA THR A 480 -6.63 -12.35 -30.31
C THR A 480 -5.96 -12.07 -31.65
N TYR A 481 -5.99 -13.01 -32.60
CA TYR A 481 -5.52 -12.77 -33.97
C TYR A 481 -6.70 -12.74 -34.94
N ASN A 482 -6.71 -11.78 -35.86
CA ASN A 482 -7.71 -11.71 -36.93
C ASN A 482 -7.38 -12.66 -38.10
N GLY A 483 -8.20 -12.64 -39.16
CA GLY A 483 -8.01 -13.50 -40.35
C GLY A 483 -6.71 -13.27 -41.11
N ALA A 484 -6.09 -12.08 -40.97
CA ALA A 484 -4.77 -11.76 -41.52
C ALA A 484 -3.62 -12.07 -40.55
N ASN A 485 -3.89 -12.82 -39.48
CA ASN A 485 -2.96 -13.11 -38.39
C ASN A 485 -2.38 -11.86 -37.70
N GLN A 486 -3.10 -10.75 -37.71
CA GLN A 486 -2.72 -9.54 -36.98
C GLN A 486 -3.28 -9.63 -35.55
N PRO A 487 -2.47 -9.35 -34.52
CA PRO A 487 -2.97 -9.28 -33.16
C PRO A 487 -3.93 -8.10 -32.99
N VAL A 488 -4.97 -8.34 -32.20
CA VAL A 488 -6.05 -7.44 -31.85
C VAL A 488 -6.25 -7.52 -30.34
N LEU A 489 -5.96 -6.43 -29.64
CA LEU A 489 -6.31 -6.25 -28.24
C LEU A 489 -7.79 -5.90 -28.15
N LYS A 490 -8.50 -6.58 -27.25
CA LYS A 490 -9.92 -6.40 -27.02
C LYS A 490 -10.20 -6.14 -25.55
N LEU A 491 -11.04 -5.14 -25.26
CA LEU A 491 -11.60 -4.90 -23.94
C LEU A 491 -13.08 -5.31 -23.97
N ASP A 492 -13.47 -6.27 -23.13
CA ASP A 492 -14.78 -6.91 -23.13
C ASP A 492 -15.25 -7.39 -24.52
N GLY A 493 -14.29 -7.82 -25.35
CA GLY A 493 -14.54 -8.29 -26.71
C GLY A 493 -14.58 -7.21 -27.79
N VAL A 494 -14.59 -5.92 -27.42
CA VAL A 494 -14.49 -4.79 -28.35
C VAL A 494 -13.03 -4.52 -28.70
N ALA A 495 -12.69 -4.37 -29.98
CA ALA A 495 -11.32 -4.11 -30.41
C ALA A 495 -10.86 -2.70 -29.99
N VAL A 496 -9.71 -2.62 -29.31
CA VAL A 496 -9.15 -1.39 -28.73
C VAL A 496 -7.70 -1.14 -29.14
N GLY A 497 -7.06 -2.10 -29.80
CA GLY A 497 -5.74 -1.95 -30.41
C GLY A 497 -5.52 -3.04 -31.44
N GLY A 498 -4.75 -2.75 -32.48
CA GLY A 498 -4.43 -3.73 -33.52
C GLY A 498 -3.09 -3.45 -34.16
N ALA A 499 -2.40 -4.52 -34.56
CA ALA A 499 -1.17 -4.40 -35.33
C ALA A 499 -1.47 -4.07 -36.80
N ARG A 500 -0.59 -3.29 -37.41
CA ARG A 500 -0.62 -3.01 -38.86
C ARG A 500 -0.13 -4.19 -39.70
N HIS A 501 0.64 -5.11 -39.11
CA HIS A 501 1.25 -6.25 -39.79
C HIS A 501 0.90 -7.57 -39.10
N GLY A 502 0.79 -8.64 -39.89
CA GLY A 502 0.52 -9.98 -39.37
C GLY A 502 1.73 -10.53 -38.61
N SER A 503 1.48 -11.23 -37.50
CA SER A 503 2.53 -11.93 -36.77
C SER A 503 3.01 -13.16 -37.55
N ARG A 504 4.26 -13.58 -37.34
CA ARG A 504 4.75 -14.85 -37.90
C ARG A 504 4.04 -16.02 -37.21
N PRO A 505 3.34 -16.90 -37.95
CA PRO A 505 2.67 -18.04 -37.33
C PRO A 505 3.66 -18.93 -36.56
N ARG A 506 3.22 -19.40 -35.39
CA ARG A 506 3.94 -20.27 -34.45
C ARG A 506 5.20 -19.67 -33.81
N HIS A 507 5.54 -18.42 -34.10
CA HIS A 507 6.66 -17.72 -33.48
C HIS A 507 6.29 -17.21 -32.08
N LEU A 508 7.23 -17.26 -31.12
CA LEU A 508 7.03 -16.77 -29.76
C LEU A 508 7.53 -15.32 -29.65
N ASP A 509 6.60 -14.38 -29.67
CA ASP A 509 6.90 -12.95 -29.57
C ASP A 509 6.70 -12.42 -28.14
N PRO A 510 7.54 -11.49 -27.68
CA PRO A 510 7.38 -10.88 -26.36
C PRO A 510 6.18 -9.93 -26.34
N VAL A 511 5.33 -10.08 -25.33
CA VAL A 511 4.39 -9.05 -24.86
C VAL A 511 4.97 -8.43 -23.60
N THR A 512 5.02 -7.10 -23.54
CA THR A 512 5.54 -6.37 -22.40
C THR A 512 4.40 -5.69 -21.65
N PHE A 513 4.41 -5.87 -20.33
CA PHE A 513 3.50 -5.23 -19.40
C PHE A 513 4.30 -4.28 -18.52
N THR A 514 3.82 -3.04 -18.37
CA THR A 514 4.40 -2.06 -17.46
C THR A 514 3.32 -1.53 -16.53
N VAL A 515 3.49 -1.77 -15.22
CA VAL A 515 2.65 -1.24 -14.15
C VAL A 515 3.35 -0.03 -13.55
N THR A 516 2.66 1.10 -13.53
CA THR A 516 3.14 2.35 -12.92
C THR A 516 2.19 2.76 -11.79
N HIS A 517 2.73 2.95 -10.59
CA HIS A 517 1.98 3.41 -9.42
C HIS A 517 2.02 4.93 -9.36
N ASN A 518 1.16 5.58 -10.13
CA ASN A 518 1.21 7.03 -10.32
C ASN A 518 0.96 7.84 -9.04
N ALA A 519 0.34 7.25 -8.01
CA ALA A 519 0.06 7.94 -6.75
C ALA A 519 1.28 7.98 -5.82
N TYR A 520 2.29 7.13 -6.06
CA TYR A 520 3.40 6.95 -5.15
C TYR A 520 4.53 7.92 -5.48
N VAL A 521 5.17 8.44 -4.44
CA VAL A 521 6.30 9.37 -4.61
C VAL A 521 7.50 8.67 -5.22
N SER A 522 7.70 7.38 -4.89
CA SER A 522 8.79 6.57 -5.42
C SER A 522 8.32 5.55 -6.46
N THR A 523 9.23 5.22 -7.37
CA THR A 523 8.98 4.29 -8.49
C THR A 523 9.39 2.86 -8.18
N TRP A 524 9.87 2.54 -6.96
CA TRP A 524 10.33 1.18 -6.61
C TRP A 524 9.21 0.13 -6.75
N ALA A 525 7.95 0.56 -6.58
CA ALA A 525 6.78 -0.29 -6.77
C ALA A 525 6.39 -0.47 -8.24
N ASN A 526 6.95 0.33 -9.17
CA ASN A 526 6.70 0.14 -10.59
C ASN A 526 7.31 -1.18 -11.05
N HIS A 527 6.61 -1.87 -11.93
CA HIS A 527 7.02 -3.18 -12.40
C HIS A 527 6.93 -3.24 -13.91
N SER A 528 7.92 -3.85 -14.55
CA SER A 528 7.86 -4.20 -15.96
C SER A 528 8.26 -5.65 -16.13
N PHE A 529 7.45 -6.42 -16.84
CA PHE A 529 7.72 -7.82 -17.11
C PHE A 529 7.29 -8.20 -18.53
N THR A 530 7.86 -9.28 -19.04
CA THR A 530 7.60 -9.76 -20.40
C THR A 530 7.14 -11.22 -20.35
N GLN A 531 6.10 -11.52 -21.11
CA GLN A 531 5.68 -12.90 -21.39
C GLN A 531 5.85 -13.20 -22.88
N ARG A 532 5.83 -14.48 -23.28
CA ARG A 532 5.94 -14.87 -24.68
C ARG A 532 4.62 -15.44 -25.19
N ILE A 533 4.07 -14.83 -26.23
CA ILE A 533 2.83 -15.27 -26.86
C ILE A 533 3.15 -15.86 -28.23
N LYS A 534 2.54 -17.00 -28.54
CA LYS A 534 2.66 -17.66 -29.83
C LYS A 534 1.78 -16.97 -30.88
N GLY A 535 2.39 -16.48 -31.97
CA GLY A 535 1.68 -15.93 -33.13
C GLY A 535 0.85 -17.00 -33.85
N GLY A 536 -0.35 -16.67 -34.32
CA GLY A 536 -1.12 -17.52 -35.24
C GLY A 536 -1.68 -18.83 -34.69
N GLY A 537 -2.50 -18.73 -33.63
CA GLY A 537 -3.45 -19.77 -33.23
C GLY A 537 -4.79 -19.13 -32.84
N ARG A 538 -5.92 -19.84 -33.05
CA ARG A 538 -7.23 -19.43 -32.53
C ARG A 538 -7.15 -19.38 -30.98
N SER A 539 -6.98 -18.17 -30.44
CA SER A 539 -7.03 -17.79 -29.02
C SER A 539 -5.79 -18.08 -28.17
N GLY A 540 -5.18 -17.02 -27.63
CA GLY A 540 -4.34 -17.05 -26.43
C GLY A 540 -4.98 -16.17 -25.36
N TYR A 541 -5.15 -16.67 -24.14
CA TYR A 541 -5.59 -15.87 -23.01
C TYR A 541 -4.37 -15.17 -22.39
N VAL A 542 -4.51 -13.88 -22.09
CA VAL A 542 -3.61 -13.18 -21.17
C VAL A 542 -4.38 -13.17 -19.85
N GLU A 543 -3.99 -14.04 -18.92
CA GLU A 543 -4.46 -13.98 -17.52
C GLU A 543 -3.58 -13.03 -16.72
#